data_AF-A0A7W1G393-F1
#
_entry.id   AF-A0A7W1G393-F1
#
_cell.length_a   1.000
_cell.length_b   1.000
_cell.length_c   1.000
_cell.angle_alpha   90.00
_cell.angle_beta   90.00
_cell.angle_gamma   90.00
#
_symmetry.space_group_name_H-M   'P 1'
#
loop_
_entity.id
_entity.type
_entity.pdbx_description
1 polymer ?
#
loop_
_entity_poly.entity_id
_entity_poly.type
_entity_poly.pdbx_seq_one_letter_code
_entity_poly.pdbx_strand_id
1 'polypeptide(L)'
;MTQLRPLMTDAQWRDVRSAMLSLELPPRRRTRDVVTGHISDWDRGWYYQFAVDAHKTVEWVEVWCDNERIMTAAIAALARIPVPVQVEKQVIRIMGYGPGDDVGKGTKKRART
;
A
#
# COMPACT_ATOMS: atom_id res chain seq x y z
N MET A 1 -17.38 -12.36 -8.36
CA MET A 1 -16.41 -11.24 -8.44
C MET A 1 -16.07 -10.88 -7.01
N THR A 2 -14.81 -10.98 -6.61
CA THR A 2 -14.38 -10.59 -5.26
C THR A 2 -14.60 -9.10 -5.08
N GLN A 3 -15.45 -8.70 -4.14
CA GLN A 3 -15.63 -7.29 -3.80
C GLN A 3 -14.34 -6.77 -3.15
N LEU A 4 -13.75 -5.70 -3.67
CA LEU A 4 -12.57 -5.08 -3.06
C LEU A 4 -13.01 -3.95 -2.12
N ARG A 5 -12.38 -3.86 -0.94
CA ARG A 5 -12.61 -2.78 0.02
C ARG A 5 -11.34 -1.96 0.24
N PRO A 6 -11.46 -0.65 0.49
CA PRO A 6 -10.29 0.16 0.86
C PRO A 6 -9.71 -0.33 2.19
N LEU A 7 -8.39 -0.43 2.25
CA LEU A 7 -7.61 -0.78 3.44
C LEU A 7 -6.90 0.44 4.06
N MET A 8 -6.92 1.57 3.36
CA MET A 8 -6.23 2.79 3.76
C MET A 8 -7.17 3.99 3.77
N THR A 9 -6.98 4.84 4.77
CA THR A 9 -7.58 6.18 4.88
C THR A 9 -6.76 7.21 4.12
N ASP A 10 -7.38 8.35 3.79
CA ASP A 10 -6.69 9.48 3.17
C ASP A 10 -5.51 10.00 4.01
N ALA A 11 -5.63 9.94 5.34
CA ALA A 11 -4.56 10.33 6.26
C ALA A 11 -3.35 9.41 6.14
N GLN A 12 -3.58 8.09 6.12
CA GLN A 12 -2.49 7.12 5.96
C GLN A 12 -1.77 7.26 4.61
N TRP A 13 -2.50 7.55 3.52
CA TRP A 13 -1.87 7.84 2.23
C TRP A 13 -0.99 9.07 2.25
N ARG A 14 -1.45 10.14 2.91
CA ARG A 14 -0.67 11.37 3.11
C ARG A 14 0.58 11.10 3.94
N ASP A 15 0.47 10.30 4.99
CA ASP A 15 1.58 9.96 5.87
C ASP A 15 2.62 9.11 5.13
N VAL A 16 2.20 8.13 4.31
CA VAL A 16 3.11 7.35 3.45
C VAL A 16 3.87 8.25 2.50
N ARG A 17 3.16 9.16 1.81
CA ARG A 17 3.78 10.15 0.92
C ARG A 17 4.81 11.00 1.66
N SER A 18 4.44 11.52 2.84
CA SER A 18 5.33 12.35 3.66
C SER A 18 6.56 11.58 4.13
N ALA A 19 6.39 10.32 4.55
CA ALA A 19 7.48 9.44 4.96
C ALA A 19 8.48 9.21 3.83
N MET A 20 8.01 8.88 2.62
CA MET A 20 8.90 8.63 1.48
C MET A 20 9.63 9.90 1.00
N LEU A 21 8.97 11.06 1.03
CA LEU A 21 9.58 12.35 0.71
C LEU A 21 10.60 12.82 1.76
N SER A 22 10.52 12.31 2.99
CA SER A 22 11.46 12.67 4.07
C SER A 22 12.80 11.91 4.00
N LEU A 23 12.89 10.89 3.15
CA LEU A 23 14.12 10.11 2.95
C LEU A 23 15.13 10.91 2.15
N GLU A 24 16.43 10.75 2.46
CA GLU A 24 17.55 11.40 1.76
C GLU A 24 17.47 11.18 0.24
N LEU A 25 17.10 9.97 -0.16
CA LEU A 25 16.78 9.62 -1.54
C LEU A 25 15.43 8.92 -1.60
N PRO A 26 14.37 9.58 -2.12
CA PRO A 26 13.08 8.94 -2.29
C PRO A 26 13.20 7.69 -3.19
N PRO A 27 12.67 6.54 -2.74
CA PRO A 27 12.71 5.31 -3.52
C PRO A 27 11.87 5.44 -4.79
N ARG A 28 12.11 4.56 -5.76
CA ARG A 28 11.23 4.47 -6.93
C ARG A 28 9.89 3.88 -6.51
N ARG A 29 8.82 4.28 -7.16
CA ARG A 29 7.49 3.71 -6.97
C ARG A 29 6.81 3.40 -8.29
N ARG A 30 5.85 2.49 -8.23
CA ARG A 30 4.79 2.34 -9.22
C ARG A 30 3.50 1.97 -8.53
N THR A 31 2.38 2.25 -9.18
CA THR A 31 1.05 1.99 -8.62
C THR A 31 0.27 1.09 -9.56
N ARG A 32 -0.67 0.34 -8.99
CA ARG A 32 -1.73 -0.32 -9.75
C ARG A 32 -3.07 0.32 -9.41
N ASP A 33 -3.84 0.61 -10.45
CA ASP A 33 -5.18 1.15 -10.32
C ASP A 33 -6.22 0.01 -10.28
N VAL A 34 -7.10 0.03 -9.29
CA VAL A 34 -8.10 -1.01 -9.02
C VAL A 34 -9.26 -1.00 -10.03
N VAL A 35 -9.51 0.14 -10.68
CA VAL A 35 -10.65 0.33 -11.61
C VAL A 35 -10.25 -0.07 -13.04
N THR A 36 -9.08 0.36 -13.48
CA THR A 36 -8.57 0.19 -14.83
C THR A 36 -7.62 -1.00 -14.96
N GLY A 37 -7.06 -1.48 -13.86
CA GLY A 37 -5.97 -2.47 -13.85
C GLY A 37 -4.64 -1.92 -14.37
N HIS A 38 -4.56 -0.62 -14.68
CA HIS A 38 -3.34 0.00 -15.18
C HIS A 38 -2.23 -0.03 -14.13
N ILE A 39 -1.01 -0.39 -14.57
CA ILE A 39 0.19 -0.35 -13.75
C ILE A 39 1.09 0.73 -14.32
N SER A 40 1.46 1.70 -13.48
CA SER A 40 2.37 2.78 -13.90
C SER A 40 3.79 2.26 -14.10
N ASP A 41 4.58 3.00 -14.88
CA ASP A 41 6.02 2.80 -14.90
C ASP A 41 6.65 3.14 -13.54
N TRP A 42 7.88 2.67 -13.35
CA TRP A 42 8.68 3.05 -12.19
C TRP A 42 9.13 4.51 -12.29
N ASP A 43 8.77 5.33 -11.31
CA ASP A 43 9.18 6.73 -11.21
C ASP A 43 9.67 7.08 -9.80
N ARG A 44 10.25 8.27 -9.58
CA ARG A 44 10.57 8.79 -8.23
C ARG A 44 9.65 9.94 -7.80
N GLY A 45 8.57 10.16 -8.53
CA GLY A 45 7.69 11.31 -8.38
C GLY A 45 6.67 11.11 -7.25
N TRP A 46 7.05 11.32 -6.00
CA TRP A 46 6.12 11.20 -4.87
C TRP A 46 5.16 12.41 -4.70
N TYR A 47 5.41 13.50 -5.43
CA TYR A 47 4.70 14.77 -5.19
C TYR A 47 3.22 14.76 -5.63
N TYR A 48 2.90 14.21 -6.81
CA TYR A 48 1.58 14.42 -7.44
C TYR A 48 0.58 13.29 -7.18
N GLN A 49 1.03 12.04 -7.05
CA GLN A 49 0.13 10.87 -7.03
C GLN A 49 -0.57 10.59 -5.69
N PHE A 50 -0.45 11.48 -4.72
CA PHE A 50 -1.11 11.37 -3.40
C PHE A 50 -1.68 12.71 -2.90
N ALA A 51 -1.70 13.75 -3.76
CA ALA A 51 -2.06 15.10 -3.34
C ALA A 51 -3.56 15.42 -3.51
N VAL A 52 -4.22 14.85 -4.52
CA VAL A 52 -5.64 15.11 -4.82
C VAL A 52 -6.28 13.86 -5.41
N ASP A 53 -6.95 13.07 -4.56
CA ASP A 53 -7.82 11.93 -4.91
C ASP A 53 -7.22 10.79 -5.75
N ALA A 54 -6.00 10.92 -6.27
CA ALA A 54 -5.33 9.94 -7.10
C ALA A 54 -5.06 8.62 -6.36
N HIS A 55 -5.09 8.61 -5.03
CA HIS A 55 -4.97 7.40 -4.21
C HIS A 55 -6.29 6.65 -4.01
N LYS A 56 -7.44 7.24 -4.37
CA LYS A 56 -8.77 6.64 -4.15
C LYS A 56 -8.98 5.36 -4.95
N THR A 57 -8.23 5.15 -6.01
CA THR A 57 -8.31 3.95 -6.85
C THR A 57 -7.01 3.13 -6.81
N VAL A 58 -6.05 3.47 -5.96
CA VAL A 58 -4.78 2.75 -5.89
C VAL A 58 -5.00 1.42 -5.18
N GLU A 59 -4.92 0.32 -5.94
CA GLU A 59 -4.98 -1.04 -5.41
C GLU A 59 -3.77 -1.33 -4.54
N TRP A 60 -2.57 -1.00 -5.03
CA TRP A 60 -1.33 -1.07 -4.29
C TRP A 60 -0.28 -0.10 -4.85
N VAL A 61 0.70 0.21 -4.00
CA VAL A 61 1.93 0.92 -4.36
C VAL A 61 3.10 -0.01 -4.10
N GLU A 62 3.94 -0.20 -5.09
CA GLU A 62 5.24 -0.84 -4.89
C GLU A 62 6.32 0.22 -4.78
N VAL A 63 7.25 -0.01 -3.87
CA VAL A 63 8.39 0.84 -3.59
C VAL A 63 9.66 0.04 -3.83
N TRP A 64 10.41 0.42 -4.86
CA TRP A 64 11.69 -0.19 -5.20
C TRP A 64 12.83 0.55 -4.50
N CYS A 65 13.57 -0.19 -3.69
CA CYS A 65 14.72 0.29 -2.94
C CYS A 65 16.01 -0.14 -3.63
N ASP A 66 16.80 0.81 -4.13
CA ASP A 66 17.99 0.52 -4.94
C ASP A 66 19.14 -0.15 -4.17
N ASN A 67 19.10 -0.09 -2.84
CA ASN A 67 20.07 -0.70 -1.94
C ASN A 67 19.47 -0.90 -0.54
N GLU A 68 20.18 -1.63 0.30
CA GLU A 68 19.76 -1.97 1.67
C GLU A 68 19.61 -0.74 2.57
N ARG A 69 20.40 0.33 2.36
CA ARG A 69 20.27 1.59 3.13
C ARG A 69 18.90 2.24 2.89
N ILE A 70 18.48 2.34 1.63
CA ILE A 70 17.15 2.87 1.27
C ILE A 70 16.05 1.95 1.81
N MET A 71 16.22 0.63 1.66
CA MET A 71 15.25 -0.36 2.16
C MET A 71 15.03 -0.21 3.67
N THR A 72 16.11 -0.15 4.42
CA THR A 72 16.08 -0.02 5.88
C THR A 72 15.41 1.28 6.31
N ALA A 73 15.73 2.40 5.65
CA ALA A 73 15.13 3.69 5.94
C ALA A 73 13.63 3.72 5.59
N ALA A 74 13.23 3.14 4.45
CA ALA A 74 11.84 3.06 4.03
C ALA A 74 11.00 2.18 4.98
N ILE A 75 11.51 1.00 5.39
CA ILE A 75 10.85 0.15 6.39
C ILE A 75 10.71 0.89 7.71
N ALA A 76 11.77 1.55 8.20
CA ALA A 76 11.73 2.27 9.47
C ALA A 76 10.72 3.42 9.44
N ALA A 77 10.59 4.12 8.31
CA ALA A 77 9.61 5.19 8.14
C ALA A 77 8.17 4.63 8.10
N LEU A 78 7.94 3.54 7.35
CA LEU A 78 6.62 2.91 7.23
C LEU A 78 6.18 2.21 8.52
N ALA A 79 7.10 1.69 9.33
CA ALA A 79 6.80 1.05 10.62
C ALA A 79 6.11 1.99 11.62
N ARG A 80 6.18 3.31 11.40
CA ARG A 80 5.52 4.34 12.23
C ARG A 80 4.09 4.64 11.79
N ILE A 81 3.65 4.07 10.67
CA ILE A 81 2.34 4.31 10.07
C ILE A 81 1.59 2.98 10.07
N PRO A 82 0.36 2.91 10.62
CA PRO A 82 -0.39 1.66 10.68
C PRO A 82 -0.97 1.30 9.31
N VAL A 83 -0.13 0.88 8.36
CA VAL A 83 -0.53 0.57 6.98
C VAL A 83 -0.21 -0.88 6.60
N PRO A 84 -1.00 -1.50 5.70
CA PRO A 84 -0.76 -2.86 5.26
C PRO A 84 0.46 -2.92 4.33
N VAL A 85 1.54 -3.54 4.80
CA VAL A 85 2.81 -3.64 4.09
C VAL A 85 3.22 -5.09 3.91
N GLN A 86 3.69 -5.42 2.71
CA GLN A 86 4.37 -6.66 2.38
C GLN A 86 5.78 -6.34 1.90
N VAL A 87 6.77 -7.09 2.39
CA VAL A 87 8.18 -6.87 2.04
C VAL A 87 8.70 -8.10 1.31
N GLU A 88 9.21 -7.88 0.10
CA GLU A 88 9.76 -8.94 -0.74
C GLU A 88 11.07 -8.45 -1.40
N LYS A 89 12.21 -8.99 -0.96
CA LYS A 89 13.54 -8.63 -1.48
C LYS A 89 13.79 -7.12 -1.40
N GLN A 90 13.83 -6.44 -2.55
CA GLN A 90 14.09 -5.00 -2.70
C GLN A 90 12.80 -4.19 -2.91
N VAL A 91 11.63 -4.82 -2.78
CA VAL A 91 10.33 -4.20 -3.02
C VAL A 91 9.52 -4.21 -1.72
N ILE A 92 8.95 -3.06 -1.40
CA ILE A 92 7.95 -2.91 -0.35
C ILE A 92 6.62 -2.64 -1.05
N ARG A 93 5.62 -3.49 -0.84
CA ARG A 93 4.26 -3.31 -1.38
C ARG A 93 3.33 -2.82 -0.28
N ILE A 94 2.67 -1.69 -0.53
CA ILE A 94 1.69 -1.06 0.35
C ILE A 94 0.31 -1.25 -0.27
N MET A 95 -0.62 -1.87 0.46
CA MET A 95 -1.93 -2.24 -0.08
C MET A 95 -2.96 -1.12 0.15
N GLY A 96 -3.58 -0.63 -0.91
CA GLY A 96 -4.70 0.31 -0.84
C GLY A 96 -6.05 -0.36 -0.80
N TYR A 97 -6.19 -1.48 -1.52
CA TYR A 97 -7.38 -2.33 -1.55
C TYR A 97 -7.03 -3.79 -1.24
N GLY A 98 -8.00 -4.50 -0.70
CA GLY A 98 -7.91 -5.94 -0.48
C GLY A 98 -9.27 -6.62 -0.60
N PRO A 99 -9.31 -7.96 -0.54
CA PRO A 99 -10.55 -8.70 -0.55
C PRO A 99 -11.45 -8.19 0.59
N GLY A 100 -12.62 -7.70 0.22
CA GLY A 100 -13.72 -7.52 1.14
C GLY A 100 -14.18 -8.92 1.52
N ASP A 101 -14.19 -9.21 2.83
CA ASP A 101 -14.76 -10.45 3.30
C ASP A 101 -16.23 -10.51 2.82
N ASP A 102 -16.55 -11.41 1.89
CA ASP A 102 -17.89 -11.95 1.84
C ASP A 102 -18.12 -12.55 3.23
N VAL A 103 -18.97 -11.93 4.05
CA VAL A 103 -19.43 -12.51 5.31
C VAL A 103 -20.27 -13.74 4.97
N GLY A 104 -19.57 -14.82 4.62
CA GLY A 104 -20.08 -16.17 4.54
C GLY A 104 -20.38 -16.62 5.95
N LYS A 105 -21.67 -16.73 6.24
CA LYS A 105 -22.28 -17.40 7.39
C LYS A 105 -21.44 -18.61 7.86
N GLY A 106 -20.59 -18.41 8.86
CA GLY A 106 -19.94 -19.48 9.60
C GLY A 106 -20.91 -20.06 10.63
N THR A 107 -21.50 -21.20 10.30
CA THR A 107 -22.30 -22.06 11.18
C THR A 107 -21.71 -22.17 12.60
N LYS A 108 -22.49 -21.77 13.61
CA LYS A 108 -22.28 -22.20 15.01
C LYS A 108 -22.51 -23.72 15.07
N LYS A 109 -21.46 -24.53 14.97
CA LYS A 109 -21.50 -25.89 15.53
C LYS A 109 -21.38 -25.74 17.05
N ARG A 110 -22.53 -25.76 17.73
CA ARG A 110 -22.57 -26.04 19.18
C ARG A 110 -22.09 -27.48 19.36
N ALA A 111 -20.88 -27.65 19.88
CA ALA A 111 -20.48 -28.92 20.47
C ALA A 111 -21.28 -29.08 21.77
N ARG A 112 -22.07 -30.15 21.84
CA ARG A 112 -22.75 -30.62 23.04
C ARG A 112 -21.86 -31.72 23.59
N THR A 113 -21.32 -31.52 24.79
CA THR A 113 -20.81 -32.58 25.65
C THR A 113 -21.55 -32.46 26.96
#